data_AF-A0A061IDG9-F1
#
_entry.id   AF-A0A061IDG9-F1
#
_cell.length_a   1.000
_cell.length_b   1.000
_cell.length_c   1.000
_cell.angle_alpha   90.00
_cell.angle_beta   90.00
_cell.angle_gamma   90.00
#
_symmetry.space_group_name_H-M   'P 1'
#
loop_
_entity.id
_entity.type
_entity.pdbx_description
1 polymer ?
#
loop_
_entity_poly.entity_id
_entity_poly.type
_entity_poly.pdbx_seq_one_letter_code
_entity_poly.pdbx_strand_id
1 'polypeptide(L)'
;MNQSDAALKEPIILIEKTGNDATSIVNCLHILGQTLDARTVMKTGLDSVKSALRAFLDNAAEDLEKTMENLKQGQFTHTRSQPKGVTQIINYTTVALLPMLSSLFEHIGQHQFGEDLILEDVQVSCYRILTSLYALGTSKSIYVERQRSALGECLAAFAGAFPIAFLETHLDKHNVYSIYNTRSSRERAALSLPANVEDVCPNIPSLEKLMAEIIELAESGIRYTQMPHMMEVVLPMLCSYMSRWWEHGPENHPERAEMCCTALNSEHMNTLLGNILKIIYNNLGIDEGAWMKRLAVFSQPIINKVKPQLLKTHFLPLMEKLKKKAAMVVSEEDHLKAEARGDMSEAELLILDEFTTLARDLYAFYPLLIRFVDYNRAKWLKEPNPEAEELFRMVAEVFIFWSKSHNFKREEQNFVVQNEINNMSFLITDTKSKMSKAAVSDQERKKMKRKGDRYSMQTSLIVAALKRLLPIGLNICAPGDQELIALAKNRFSL
;
A
#
# COMPACT_ATOMS: atom_id res chain seq x y z
N MET A 1 19.43 -28.07 26.59
CA MET A 1 18.40 -27.68 25.61
C MET A 1 18.06 -26.23 25.90
N ASN A 2 18.58 -25.30 25.09
CA ASN A 2 18.61 -23.88 25.42
C ASN A 2 17.21 -23.26 25.21
N GLN A 3 16.80 -22.35 26.11
CA GLN A 3 15.52 -21.64 26.05
C GLN A 3 15.29 -20.87 24.73
N SER A 4 16.35 -20.59 23.97
CA SER A 4 16.30 -20.00 22.62
C SER A 4 15.74 -20.94 21.55
N ASP A 5 15.92 -22.26 21.68
CA ASP A 5 15.42 -23.25 20.70
C ASP A 5 13.90 -23.49 20.85
N ALA A 6 13.35 -23.22 22.03
CA ALA A 6 11.91 -23.38 22.30
C ALA A 6 11.08 -22.24 21.69
N ALA A 7 11.64 -21.03 21.58
CA ALA A 7 10.95 -19.86 21.05
C ALA A 7 10.62 -19.96 19.54
N LEU A 8 11.33 -20.82 18.81
CA LEU A 8 11.19 -21.00 17.36
C LEU A 8 10.38 -22.24 16.95
N LYS A 9 10.15 -23.19 17.87
CA LYS A 9 9.52 -24.48 17.55
C LYS A 9 8.00 -24.46 17.68
N GLU A 10 7.44 -23.71 18.64
CA GLU A 10 6.00 -23.69 18.88
C GLU A 10 5.54 -22.29 19.33
N PRO A 11 5.30 -21.36 18.38
CA PRO A 11 4.84 -20.01 18.69
C PRO A 11 3.49 -20.01 19.43
N ILE A 12 2.65 -21.01 19.13
CA ILE A 12 1.31 -21.20 19.71
C ILE A 12 1.41 -21.44 21.23
N ILE A 13 2.40 -22.21 21.71
CA ILE A 13 2.58 -22.50 23.14
C ILE A 13 3.18 -21.30 23.91
N LEU A 14 4.00 -20.48 23.25
CA LEU A 14 4.61 -19.30 23.89
C LEU A 14 3.57 -18.20 24.20
N ILE A 15 2.61 -18.01 23.28
CA ILE A 15 1.52 -17.02 23.43
C ILE A 15 0.48 -17.50 24.45
N GLU A 16 0.24 -18.81 24.56
CA GLU A 16 -0.66 -19.38 25.57
C GLU A 16 -0.21 -19.12 27.01
N LYS A 17 1.10 -19.05 27.27
CA LYS A 17 1.63 -18.96 28.64
C LYS A 17 1.69 -17.54 29.20
N THR A 18 1.50 -16.52 28.38
CA THR A 18 1.82 -15.12 28.72
C THR A 18 0.76 -14.14 28.23
N GLY A 19 -0.44 -14.16 28.83
CA GLY A 19 -1.56 -13.28 28.40
C GLY A 19 -1.27 -11.76 28.40
N ASN A 20 -0.23 -11.29 29.10
CA ASN A 20 0.28 -9.90 29.02
C ASN A 20 1.62 -9.77 28.27
N ASP A 21 2.43 -10.84 28.15
CA ASP A 21 3.70 -10.79 27.42
C ASP A 21 3.55 -11.17 25.94
N ALA A 22 2.41 -11.70 25.49
CA ALA A 22 2.19 -12.04 24.08
C ALA A 22 2.36 -10.84 23.14
N THR A 23 1.79 -9.68 23.48
CA THR A 23 1.98 -8.44 22.71
C THR A 23 3.44 -7.98 22.74
N SER A 24 4.11 -8.10 23.88
CA SER A 24 5.53 -7.77 24.04
C SER A 24 6.43 -8.72 23.24
N ILE A 25 6.10 -10.02 23.19
CA ILE A 25 6.79 -11.05 22.42
C ILE A 25 6.59 -10.79 20.92
N VAL A 26 5.37 -10.51 20.47
CA VAL A 26 5.09 -10.14 19.07
C VAL A 26 5.86 -8.88 18.69
N ASN A 27 5.93 -7.87 19.57
CA ASN A 27 6.74 -6.68 19.34
C ASN A 27 8.25 -6.99 19.28
N CYS A 28 8.76 -7.85 20.15
CA CYS A 28 10.15 -8.31 20.09
C CYS A 28 10.45 -9.06 18.80
N LEU A 29 9.56 -9.95 18.37
CA LEU A 29 9.68 -10.69 17.10
C LEU A 29 9.60 -9.75 15.90
N HIS A 30 8.74 -8.73 15.97
CA HIS A 30 8.65 -7.67 14.95
C HIS A 30 9.97 -6.89 14.83
N ILE A 31 10.56 -6.49 15.96
CA ILE A 31 11.87 -5.83 16.00
C ILE A 31 12.96 -6.77 15.48
N LEU A 32 12.96 -8.04 15.90
CA LEU A 32 13.92 -9.03 15.43
C LEU A 32 13.85 -9.20 13.91
N GLY A 33 12.63 -9.31 13.35
CA GLY A 33 12.41 -9.35 11.90
C GLY A 33 12.99 -8.14 11.17
N GLN A 34 12.81 -6.94 11.72
CA GLN A 34 13.33 -5.68 11.15
C GLN A 34 14.84 -5.46 11.36
N THR A 35 15.46 -6.22 12.25
CA THR A 35 16.92 -6.18 12.47
C THR A 35 17.65 -7.31 11.76
N LEU A 36 16.92 -8.26 11.18
CA LEU A 36 17.49 -9.42 10.51
C LEU A 36 18.21 -8.99 9.22
N ASP A 37 19.53 -9.11 9.21
CA ASP A 37 20.29 -9.09 7.96
C ASP A 37 20.28 -10.49 7.34
N ALA A 38 19.25 -10.77 6.54
CA ALA A 38 19.07 -12.07 5.93
C ALA A 38 20.23 -12.45 5.00
N ARG A 39 20.89 -11.48 4.34
CA ARG A 39 22.08 -11.76 3.53
C ARG A 39 23.23 -12.29 4.38
N THR A 40 23.53 -11.63 5.49
CA THR A 40 24.59 -12.05 6.41
C THR A 40 24.27 -13.40 7.05
N VAL A 41 23.01 -13.62 7.42
CA VAL A 41 22.56 -14.92 7.96
C VAL A 41 22.73 -16.05 6.94
N MET A 42 22.35 -15.83 5.67
CA MET A 42 22.44 -16.88 4.65
C MET A 42 23.89 -17.15 4.21
N LYS A 43 24.75 -16.12 4.14
CA LYS A 43 26.16 -16.28 3.71
C LYS A 43 27.08 -16.78 4.80
N THR A 44 27.01 -16.21 6.00
CA THR A 44 27.98 -16.46 7.09
C THR A 44 27.34 -16.94 8.39
N GLY A 45 26.00 -16.98 8.47
CA GLY A 45 25.29 -17.42 9.66
C GLY A 45 25.46 -18.91 9.94
N LEU A 46 25.25 -19.28 11.21
CA LEU A 46 25.23 -20.68 11.64
C LEU A 46 24.08 -21.44 10.97
N ASP A 47 24.32 -22.72 10.63
CA ASP A 47 23.30 -23.56 10.00
C ASP A 47 22.05 -23.73 10.87
N SER A 48 22.19 -23.68 12.20
CA SER A 48 21.06 -23.66 13.12
C SER A 48 20.14 -22.46 12.92
N VAL A 49 20.70 -21.27 12.66
CA VAL A 49 19.93 -20.04 12.41
C VAL A 49 19.24 -20.10 11.05
N LYS A 50 19.94 -20.60 10.02
CA LYS A 50 19.34 -20.82 8.69
C LYS A 50 18.19 -21.83 8.78
N SER A 51 18.39 -22.94 9.50
CA SER A 51 17.36 -23.95 9.74
C SER A 51 16.16 -23.40 10.52
N ALA A 52 16.40 -22.54 11.52
CA ALA A 52 15.34 -21.89 12.27
C ALA A 52 14.47 -20.97 11.40
N LEU A 53 15.09 -20.22 10.48
CA LEU A 53 14.37 -19.35 9.56
C LEU A 53 13.54 -20.14 8.55
N ARG A 54 14.08 -21.26 8.02
CA ARG A 54 13.33 -22.20 7.18
C ARG A 54 12.13 -22.78 7.92
N ALA A 55 12.36 -23.30 9.13
CA ALA A 55 11.30 -23.87 9.96
C ALA A 55 10.23 -22.83 10.31
N PHE A 56 10.60 -21.57 10.56
CA PHE A 56 9.62 -20.50 10.79
C PHE A 56 8.70 -20.30 9.59
N LEU A 57 9.24 -20.20 8.37
CA LEU A 57 8.44 -20.02 7.16
C LEU A 57 7.57 -21.26 6.86
N ASP A 58 8.09 -22.46 7.13
CA ASP A 58 7.34 -23.69 6.94
C ASP A 58 6.18 -23.82 7.93
N ASN A 59 6.43 -23.53 9.21
CA ASN A 59 5.40 -23.47 10.24
C ASN A 59 4.35 -22.38 9.92
N ALA A 60 4.79 -21.22 9.44
CA ALA A 60 3.88 -20.16 9.01
C ALA A 60 2.99 -20.58 7.84
N ALA A 61 3.53 -21.34 6.89
CA ALA A 61 2.76 -21.93 5.79
C ALA A 61 1.69 -22.89 6.32
N GLU A 62 2.07 -23.81 7.21
CA GLU A 62 1.13 -24.76 7.83
C GLU A 62 0.01 -24.06 8.62
N ASP A 63 0.34 -23.02 9.39
CA ASP A 63 -0.63 -22.30 10.23
C ASP A 63 -1.65 -21.55 9.36
N LEU A 64 -1.23 -20.98 8.23
CA LEU A 64 -2.11 -20.35 7.25
C LEU A 64 -3.00 -21.38 6.53
N GLU A 65 -2.45 -22.53 6.15
CA GLU A 65 -3.20 -23.63 5.54
C GLU A 65 -4.26 -24.18 6.50
N LYS A 66 -3.89 -24.47 7.75
CA LYS A 66 -4.81 -24.89 8.82
C LYS A 66 -5.92 -23.85 9.02
N THR A 67 -5.58 -22.56 9.03
CA THR A 67 -6.57 -21.48 9.10
C THR A 67 -7.54 -21.51 7.92
N MET A 68 -7.05 -21.72 6.70
CA MET A 68 -7.88 -21.83 5.50
C MET A 68 -8.78 -23.07 5.53
N GLU A 69 -8.26 -24.23 5.92
CA GLU A 69 -9.03 -25.47 6.04
C GLU A 69 -10.15 -25.35 7.06
N ASN A 70 -9.79 -24.83 8.24
CA ASN A 70 -10.74 -24.48 9.29
C ASN A 70 -11.86 -23.62 8.68
N LEU A 71 -11.52 -22.52 7.99
CA LEU A 71 -12.48 -21.60 7.34
C LEU A 71 -13.40 -22.29 6.33
N LYS A 72 -12.88 -23.21 5.50
CA LYS A 72 -13.67 -23.98 4.54
C LYS A 72 -14.66 -24.92 5.22
N GLN A 73 -14.32 -25.47 6.37
CA GLN A 73 -15.18 -26.38 7.14
C GLN A 73 -16.29 -25.65 7.92
N GLY A 74 -16.36 -24.31 7.87
CA GLY A 74 -17.45 -23.54 8.48
C GLY A 74 -17.45 -23.56 10.02
N GLN A 75 -16.36 -23.97 10.67
CA GLN A 75 -16.27 -24.16 12.11
C GLN A 75 -16.39 -22.86 12.96
N PHE A 76 -16.73 -21.71 12.36
CA PHE A 76 -16.84 -20.37 12.96
C PHE A 76 -18.26 -19.83 12.99
N THR A 77 -19.20 -20.45 12.26
CA THR A 77 -20.61 -20.09 12.43
C THR A 77 -20.97 -20.35 13.88
N HIS A 78 -21.74 -19.46 14.50
CA HIS A 78 -22.12 -19.47 15.93
C HIS A 78 -22.94 -20.71 16.33
N THR A 79 -22.38 -21.91 16.19
CA THR A 79 -22.92 -23.17 16.65
C THR A 79 -22.44 -23.34 18.09
N ARG A 80 -23.34 -23.73 19.01
CA ARG A 80 -23.09 -23.87 20.47
C ARG A 80 -21.91 -24.79 20.87
N SER A 81 -21.21 -25.40 19.92
CA SER A 81 -20.11 -26.35 20.12
C SER A 81 -18.85 -26.00 19.31
N GLN A 82 -18.35 -24.76 19.41
CA GLN A 82 -17.04 -24.44 18.81
C GLN A 82 -15.90 -25.14 19.59
N PRO A 83 -15.01 -25.89 18.91
CA PRO A 83 -13.79 -26.39 19.55
C PRO A 83 -12.90 -25.19 19.91
N LYS A 84 -12.50 -25.07 21.19
CA LYS A 84 -11.68 -23.94 21.68
C LYS A 84 -10.38 -23.72 20.86
N GLY A 85 -9.81 -24.79 20.29
CA GLY A 85 -8.59 -24.74 19.48
C GLY A 85 -8.71 -24.00 18.15
N VAL A 86 -9.89 -23.99 17.52
CA VAL A 86 -10.10 -23.42 16.18
C VAL A 86 -10.06 -21.90 16.22
N THR A 87 -10.73 -21.30 17.20
CA THR A 87 -10.72 -19.85 17.44
C THR A 87 -9.32 -19.36 17.86
N GLN A 88 -8.55 -20.19 18.56
CA GLN A 88 -7.17 -19.88 18.94
C GLN A 88 -6.23 -19.80 17.73
N ILE A 89 -6.28 -20.78 16.81
CA ILE A 89 -5.47 -20.79 15.58
C ILE A 89 -5.72 -19.52 14.75
N ILE A 90 -7.00 -19.14 14.64
CA ILE A 90 -7.43 -17.95 13.93
C ILE A 90 -6.90 -16.66 14.57
N ASN A 91 -7.04 -16.53 15.88
CA ASN A 91 -6.56 -15.36 16.61
C ASN A 91 -5.04 -15.25 16.56
N TYR A 92 -4.33 -16.38 16.68
CA TYR A 92 -2.88 -16.42 16.52
C TYR A 92 -2.48 -15.94 15.11
N THR A 93 -3.13 -16.48 14.07
CA THR A 93 -2.83 -16.14 12.69
C THR A 93 -3.02 -14.64 12.42
N THR A 94 -4.08 -14.04 12.95
CA THR A 94 -4.39 -12.63 12.70
C THR A 94 -3.62 -11.65 13.55
N VAL A 95 -3.48 -11.92 14.85
CA VAL A 95 -2.91 -10.97 15.80
C VAL A 95 -1.39 -11.07 15.88
N ALA A 96 -0.83 -12.26 15.64
CA ALA A 96 0.61 -12.50 15.72
C ALA A 96 1.22 -12.77 14.35
N LEU A 97 0.77 -13.81 13.65
CA LEU A 97 1.47 -14.30 12.46
C LEU A 97 1.45 -13.30 11.29
N LEU A 98 0.27 -12.77 10.93
CA LEU A 98 0.15 -11.83 9.82
C LEU A 98 0.97 -10.54 10.00
N PRO A 99 0.94 -9.85 11.16
CA PRO A 99 1.80 -8.69 11.40
C PRO A 99 3.30 -9.02 11.37
N MET A 100 3.70 -10.19 11.88
CA MET A 100 5.10 -10.63 11.83
C MET A 100 5.56 -10.89 10.39
N LEU A 101 4.76 -11.64 9.60
CA LEU A 101 5.06 -11.92 8.20
C LEU A 101 5.09 -10.63 7.37
N SER A 102 4.11 -9.74 7.55
CA SER A 102 4.06 -8.46 6.83
C SER A 102 5.33 -7.64 7.06
N SER A 103 5.74 -7.51 8.33
CA SER A 103 6.96 -6.78 8.69
C SER A 103 8.23 -7.42 8.15
N LEU A 104 8.33 -8.75 8.25
CA LEU A 104 9.46 -9.50 7.74
C LEU A 104 9.58 -9.36 6.21
N PHE A 105 8.47 -9.52 5.48
CA PHE A 105 8.46 -9.41 4.03
C PHE A 105 8.72 -7.98 3.57
N GLU A 106 8.15 -6.97 4.25
CA GLU A 106 8.45 -5.57 3.97
C GLU A 106 9.94 -5.28 4.15
N HIS A 107 10.54 -5.75 5.25
CA HIS A 107 11.97 -5.62 5.51
C HIS A 107 12.83 -6.31 4.43
N ILE A 108 12.47 -7.55 4.06
CA ILE A 108 13.15 -8.31 2.99
C ILE A 108 13.06 -7.56 1.66
N GLY A 109 11.90 -7.03 1.30
CA GLY A 109 11.68 -6.29 0.05
C GLY A 109 12.45 -4.97 0.01
N GLN A 110 12.40 -4.19 1.10
CA GLN A 110 13.11 -2.91 1.22
C GLN A 110 14.63 -3.07 1.09
N HIS A 111 15.18 -4.15 1.65
CA HIS A 111 16.62 -4.44 1.62
C HIS A 111 17.06 -5.37 0.47
N GLN A 112 16.11 -5.84 -0.35
CA GLN A 112 16.34 -6.77 -1.45
C GLN A 112 17.01 -8.09 -1.01
N PHE A 113 16.63 -8.60 0.17
CA PHE A 113 17.18 -9.85 0.70
C PHE A 113 16.55 -11.11 0.09
N GLY A 114 15.46 -10.98 -0.68
CA GLY A 114 14.74 -12.13 -1.22
C GLY A 114 15.60 -13.07 -2.06
N GLU A 115 16.53 -12.51 -2.84
CA GLU A 115 17.48 -13.28 -3.67
C GLU A 115 18.46 -14.10 -2.83
N ASP A 116 18.86 -13.58 -1.66
CA ASP A 116 19.74 -14.29 -0.73
C ASP A 116 18.95 -15.35 0.09
N LEU A 117 17.63 -15.18 0.26
CA LEU A 117 16.76 -16.03 1.09
C LEU A 117 16.13 -17.21 0.33
N ILE A 118 15.81 -17.05 -0.97
CA ILE A 118 15.17 -18.09 -1.80
C ILE A 118 16.15 -19.22 -2.14
N LEU A 119 16.60 -19.93 -1.12
CA LEU A 119 17.37 -21.15 -1.27
C LEU A 119 16.46 -22.34 -0.96
N GLU A 120 16.24 -23.17 -1.99
CA GLU A 120 15.72 -24.53 -1.88
C GLU A 120 14.34 -24.60 -1.22
N ASP A 121 14.25 -25.23 -0.04
CA ASP A 121 13.00 -25.50 0.68
C ASP A 121 12.23 -24.23 1.07
N VAL A 122 12.93 -23.09 1.22
CA VAL A 122 12.29 -21.79 1.50
C VAL A 122 11.29 -21.44 0.40
N GLN A 123 11.61 -21.74 -0.86
CA GLN A 123 10.75 -21.39 -1.98
C GLN A 123 9.45 -22.20 -1.95
N VAL A 124 9.49 -23.45 -1.46
CA VAL A 124 8.31 -24.30 -1.29
C VAL A 124 7.38 -23.70 -0.23
N SER A 125 7.90 -23.31 0.93
CA SER A 125 7.13 -22.63 1.97
C SER A 125 6.58 -21.28 1.46
N CYS A 126 7.34 -20.54 0.65
CA CYS A 126 6.88 -19.31 0.02
C CYS A 126 5.67 -19.53 -0.90
N TYR A 127 5.67 -20.57 -1.76
CA TYR A 127 4.51 -20.89 -2.61
C TYR A 127 3.27 -21.27 -1.79
N ARG A 128 3.45 -22.00 -0.69
CA ARG A 128 2.36 -22.36 0.24
C ARG A 128 1.77 -21.14 0.95
N ILE A 129 2.63 -20.25 1.47
CA ILE A 129 2.23 -18.97 2.08
C ILE A 129 1.47 -18.12 1.06
N LEU A 130 2.02 -17.95 -0.16
CA LEU A 130 1.40 -17.19 -1.24
C LEU A 130 -0.01 -17.70 -1.56
N THR A 131 -0.15 -19.01 -1.77
CA THR A 131 -1.43 -19.65 -2.11
C THR A 131 -2.44 -19.46 -0.98
N SER A 132 -2.00 -19.61 0.27
CA SER A 132 -2.86 -19.47 1.44
C SER A 132 -3.30 -18.03 1.67
N LEU A 133 -2.40 -17.05 1.57
CA LEU A 133 -2.73 -15.63 1.71
C LEU A 133 -3.71 -15.17 0.62
N TYR A 134 -3.49 -15.56 -0.63
CA TYR A 134 -4.39 -15.22 -1.74
C TYR A 134 -5.78 -15.85 -1.54
N ALA A 135 -5.85 -17.15 -1.23
CA ALA A 135 -7.12 -17.85 -1.01
C ALA A 135 -7.87 -17.33 0.21
N LEU A 136 -7.17 -17.00 1.30
CA LEU A 136 -7.76 -16.35 2.46
C LEU A 136 -8.30 -14.96 2.09
N GLY A 137 -7.52 -14.13 1.39
CA GLY A 137 -7.89 -12.75 1.04
C GLY A 137 -9.08 -12.64 0.08
N THR A 138 -9.23 -13.58 -0.85
CA THR A 138 -10.33 -13.63 -1.82
C THR A 138 -11.56 -14.39 -1.33
N SER A 139 -11.49 -15.00 -0.14
CA SER A 139 -12.62 -15.72 0.46
C SER A 139 -13.76 -14.77 0.88
N LYS A 140 -14.99 -15.29 0.74
CA LYS A 140 -16.24 -14.62 1.14
C LYS A 140 -16.67 -14.93 2.58
N SER A 141 -15.79 -15.54 3.38
CA SER A 141 -16.09 -15.81 4.79
C SER A 141 -16.20 -14.50 5.59
N ILE A 142 -17.21 -14.40 6.47
CA ILE A 142 -17.43 -13.25 7.37
C ILE A 142 -16.19 -12.94 8.20
N TYR A 143 -15.44 -13.98 8.58
CA TYR A 143 -14.18 -13.81 9.31
C TYR A 143 -13.15 -13.03 8.51
N VAL A 144 -13.00 -13.37 7.22
CA VAL A 144 -12.04 -12.74 6.31
C VAL A 144 -12.39 -11.27 6.09
N GLU A 145 -13.68 -10.91 6.08
CA GLU A 145 -14.09 -9.52 5.86
C GLU A 145 -13.42 -8.50 6.80
N ARG A 146 -13.17 -8.90 8.05
CA ARG A 146 -12.51 -8.03 9.04
C ARG A 146 -10.99 -7.97 8.89
N GLN A 147 -10.39 -8.95 8.24
CA GLN A 147 -8.94 -9.18 8.19
C GLN A 147 -8.36 -9.03 6.78
N ARG A 148 -9.22 -8.85 5.78
CA ARG A 148 -8.87 -8.77 4.36
C ARG A 148 -7.83 -7.71 4.08
N SER A 149 -7.96 -6.55 4.71
CA SER A 149 -6.97 -5.48 4.72
C SER A 149 -5.55 -5.97 5.07
N ALA A 150 -5.41 -6.68 6.20
CA ALA A 150 -4.12 -7.16 6.70
C ALA A 150 -3.58 -8.33 5.86
N LEU A 151 -4.46 -9.22 5.38
CA LEU A 151 -4.10 -10.29 4.44
C LEU A 151 -3.53 -9.73 3.13
N GLY A 152 -4.18 -8.71 2.57
CA GLY A 152 -3.72 -8.04 1.36
C GLY A 152 -2.43 -7.26 1.54
N GLU A 153 -2.24 -6.61 2.69
CA GLU A 153 -0.97 -5.96 3.05
C GLU A 153 0.17 -6.98 3.15
N CYS A 154 -0.05 -8.11 3.83
CA CYS A 154 0.93 -9.19 3.94
C CYS A 154 1.28 -9.78 2.56
N LEU A 155 0.27 -10.03 1.73
CA LEU A 155 0.45 -10.54 0.37
C LEU A 155 1.18 -9.54 -0.54
N ALA A 156 0.88 -8.25 -0.42
CA ALA A 156 1.60 -7.20 -1.13
C ALA A 156 3.07 -7.12 -0.70
N ALA A 157 3.34 -7.19 0.61
CA ALA A 157 4.70 -7.24 1.13
C ALA A 157 5.45 -8.47 0.58
N PHE A 158 4.83 -9.65 0.60
CA PHE A 158 5.37 -10.88 0.00
C PHE A 158 5.71 -10.70 -1.48
N ALA A 159 4.78 -10.14 -2.26
CA ALA A 159 4.93 -9.97 -3.71
C ALA A 159 6.09 -9.02 -4.10
N GLY A 160 6.47 -8.10 -3.21
CA GLY A 160 7.63 -7.23 -3.38
C GLY A 160 8.92 -7.77 -2.77
N ALA A 161 8.84 -8.80 -1.92
CA ALA A 161 9.97 -9.34 -1.17
C ALA A 161 10.77 -10.38 -1.95
N PHE A 162 10.06 -11.25 -2.67
CA PHE A 162 10.61 -12.51 -3.18
C PHE A 162 10.68 -12.54 -4.72
N PRO A 163 11.80 -13.01 -5.31
CA PRO A 163 11.94 -13.16 -6.76
C PRO A 163 11.17 -14.38 -7.33
N ILE A 164 9.88 -14.51 -6.98
CA ILE A 164 8.97 -15.55 -7.49
C ILE A 164 8.01 -14.93 -8.52
N ALA A 165 8.12 -15.32 -9.80
CA ALA A 165 7.33 -14.78 -10.91
C ALA A 165 5.92 -15.38 -10.98
N PHE A 166 5.19 -15.41 -9.86
CA PHE A 166 3.96 -16.21 -9.73
C PHE A 166 2.77 -15.73 -10.58
N LEU A 167 2.79 -14.52 -11.13
CA LEU A 167 1.74 -14.03 -12.07
C LEU A 167 2.10 -14.24 -13.54
N GLU A 168 3.36 -14.59 -13.84
CA GLU A 168 3.93 -14.74 -15.18
C GLU A 168 4.67 -16.09 -15.30
N THR A 169 4.04 -17.15 -14.80
CA THR A 169 4.60 -18.51 -14.74
C THR A 169 5.14 -19.04 -16.08
N HIS A 170 4.55 -18.63 -17.19
CA HIS A 170 5.02 -18.97 -18.55
C HIS A 170 6.42 -18.43 -18.88
N LEU A 171 6.91 -17.42 -18.14
CA LEU A 171 8.26 -16.84 -18.25
C LEU A 171 9.24 -17.39 -17.21
N ASP A 172 8.79 -18.29 -16.32
CA ASP A 172 9.62 -18.80 -15.23
C ASP A 172 10.88 -19.52 -15.72
N LYS A 173 10.89 -20.07 -16.95
CA LYS A 173 12.10 -20.63 -17.59
C LYS A 173 13.29 -19.67 -17.65
N HIS A 174 13.06 -18.37 -17.56
CA HIS A 174 14.09 -17.33 -17.55
C HIS A 174 14.46 -16.87 -16.13
N ASN A 175 13.76 -17.35 -15.10
CA ASN A 175 14.02 -17.01 -13.72
C ASN A 175 15.15 -17.88 -13.12
N VAL A 176 16.32 -17.28 -12.93
CA VAL A 176 17.50 -17.96 -12.37
C VAL A 176 17.31 -18.43 -10.93
N TYR A 177 16.35 -17.85 -10.20
CA TYR A 177 16.05 -18.17 -8.81
C TYR A 177 14.93 -19.21 -8.66
N SER A 178 14.39 -19.74 -9.76
CA SER A 178 13.32 -20.74 -9.69
C SER A 178 13.86 -22.12 -9.34
N ILE A 179 13.22 -22.79 -8.36
CA ILE A 179 13.45 -24.20 -8.06
C ILE A 179 13.19 -25.11 -9.28
N TYR A 180 12.35 -24.67 -10.22
CA TYR A 180 12.07 -25.38 -11.47
C TYR A 180 13.27 -25.40 -12.43
N ASN A 181 14.14 -24.39 -12.35
CA ASN A 181 15.32 -24.28 -13.21
C ASN A 181 16.60 -24.74 -12.51
N THR A 182 16.63 -24.74 -11.17
CA THR A 182 17.80 -25.09 -10.37
C THR A 182 17.81 -26.55 -9.90
N ARG A 183 16.65 -27.22 -9.85
CA ARG A 183 16.53 -28.62 -9.39
C ARG A 183 16.01 -29.58 -10.46
N SER A 184 16.46 -30.83 -10.37
CA SER A 184 15.97 -31.90 -11.23
C SER A 184 14.52 -32.25 -10.91
N SER A 185 13.79 -32.82 -11.88
CA SER A 185 12.40 -33.26 -11.68
C SER A 185 12.24 -34.26 -10.53
N ARG A 186 13.27 -35.08 -10.25
CA ARG A 186 13.26 -36.04 -9.14
C ARG A 186 13.31 -35.36 -7.78
N GLU A 187 14.15 -34.33 -7.63
CA GLU A 187 14.26 -33.57 -6.38
C GLU A 187 12.99 -32.76 -6.12
N ARG A 188 12.39 -32.19 -7.16
CA ARG A 188 11.10 -31.49 -7.06
C ARG A 188 9.97 -32.42 -6.61
N ALA A 189 9.90 -33.63 -7.17
CA ALA A 189 8.92 -34.64 -6.74
C ALA A 189 9.09 -35.03 -5.27
N ALA A 190 10.32 -35.07 -4.74
CA ALA A 190 10.58 -35.35 -3.33
C ALA A 190 10.07 -34.24 -2.39
N LEU A 191 9.99 -32.99 -2.88
CA LEU A 191 9.44 -31.84 -2.17
C LEU A 191 7.92 -31.66 -2.38
N SER A 192 7.24 -32.65 -2.98
CA SER A 192 5.83 -32.59 -3.34
C SER A 192 5.46 -31.44 -4.30
N LEU A 193 6.43 -30.96 -5.10
CA LEU A 193 6.17 -29.96 -6.13
C LEU A 193 5.58 -30.62 -7.38
N PRO A 194 4.58 -29.99 -8.03
CA PRO A 194 4.05 -30.48 -9.29
C PRO A 194 5.04 -30.33 -10.44
N ALA A 195 4.76 -31.03 -11.54
CA ALA A 195 5.67 -31.09 -12.70
C ALA A 195 5.91 -29.72 -13.33
N ASN A 196 4.86 -28.89 -13.44
CA ASN A 196 4.92 -27.54 -13.99
C ASN A 196 4.76 -26.50 -12.88
N VAL A 197 5.38 -25.33 -13.07
CA VAL A 197 5.28 -24.19 -12.14
C VAL A 197 3.85 -23.61 -12.08
N GLU A 198 3.10 -23.70 -13.18
CA GLU A 198 1.70 -23.26 -13.28
C GLU A 198 0.78 -24.00 -12.31
N ASP A 199 1.11 -25.28 -12.04
CA ASP A 199 0.30 -26.15 -11.19
C ASP A 199 0.56 -25.90 -9.68
N VAL A 200 1.56 -25.08 -9.31
CA VAL A 200 1.90 -24.80 -7.92
C VAL A 200 0.86 -23.91 -7.25
N CYS A 201 0.36 -22.92 -7.99
CA CYS A 201 -0.58 -21.91 -7.51
C CYS A 201 -1.82 -21.83 -8.41
N PRO A 202 -2.60 -22.92 -8.56
CA PRO A 202 -3.64 -23.02 -9.59
C PRO A 202 -4.80 -22.03 -9.40
N ASN A 203 -5.00 -21.51 -8.19
CA ASN A 203 -6.06 -20.56 -7.87
C ASN A 203 -5.65 -19.10 -8.09
N ILE A 204 -4.38 -18.82 -8.34
CA ILE A 204 -3.88 -17.45 -8.56
C ILE A 204 -3.99 -17.15 -10.06
N PRO A 205 -4.78 -16.15 -10.47
CA PRO A 205 -4.91 -15.79 -11.88
C PRO A 205 -3.61 -15.21 -12.45
N SER A 206 -3.44 -15.30 -13.76
CA SER A 206 -2.32 -14.66 -14.47
C SER A 206 -2.38 -13.14 -14.37
N LEU A 207 -1.25 -12.48 -14.58
CA LEU A 207 -1.15 -11.02 -14.64
C LEU A 207 -2.17 -10.42 -15.62
N GLU A 208 -2.28 -11.00 -16.82
CA GLU A 208 -3.21 -10.55 -17.87
C GLU A 208 -4.67 -10.59 -17.40
N LYS A 209 -5.06 -11.70 -16.75
CA LYS A 209 -6.42 -11.87 -16.25
C LYS A 209 -6.74 -10.87 -15.12
N LEU A 210 -5.82 -10.69 -14.18
CA LEU A 210 -6.00 -9.71 -13.10
C LEU A 210 -6.08 -8.27 -13.62
N MET A 211 -5.25 -7.93 -14.61
CA MET A 211 -5.29 -6.62 -15.27
C MET A 211 -6.62 -6.39 -16.00
N ALA A 212 -7.14 -7.40 -16.69
CA ALA A 212 -8.45 -7.33 -17.35
C ALA A 212 -9.60 -7.12 -16.34
N GLU A 213 -9.59 -7.86 -15.22
CA GLU A 213 -10.59 -7.71 -14.15
C GLU A 213 -10.56 -6.30 -13.53
N ILE A 214 -9.37 -5.67 -13.41
CA ILE A 214 -9.25 -4.29 -12.91
C ILE A 214 -9.77 -3.26 -13.91
N ILE A 215 -9.53 -3.47 -15.21
CA ILE A 215 -10.07 -2.61 -16.25
C ILE A 215 -11.61 -2.66 -16.21
N GLU A 216 -12.18 -3.86 -16.16
CA GLU A 216 -13.62 -4.06 -16.05
C GLU A 216 -14.18 -3.41 -14.78
N LEU A 217 -13.51 -3.56 -13.64
CA LEU A 217 -13.88 -2.92 -12.38
C LEU A 217 -13.91 -1.39 -12.50
N ALA A 218 -12.90 -0.80 -13.14
CA ALA A 218 -12.80 0.64 -13.33
C ALA A 218 -13.82 1.19 -14.36
N GLU A 219 -14.22 0.38 -15.35
CA GLU A 219 -15.21 0.74 -16.37
C GLU A 219 -16.66 0.59 -15.90
N SER A 220 -16.96 -0.50 -15.19
CA SER A 220 -18.30 -0.83 -14.72
C SER A 220 -18.81 0.08 -13.59
N GLY A 221 -17.91 0.72 -12.85
CA GLY A 221 -18.28 1.54 -11.69
C GLY A 221 -18.84 0.71 -10.53
N ILE A 222 -18.51 -0.60 -10.48
CA ILE A 222 -18.89 -1.51 -9.40
C ILE A 222 -18.50 -0.91 -8.05
N ARG A 223 -19.42 -1.00 -7.09
CA ARG A 223 -19.21 -0.46 -5.74
C ARG A 223 -18.25 -1.35 -4.96
N TYR A 224 -17.50 -0.74 -4.05
CA TYR A 224 -16.59 -1.43 -3.13
C TYR A 224 -17.23 -2.64 -2.44
N THR A 225 -18.48 -2.50 -1.98
CA THR A 225 -19.23 -3.55 -1.27
C THR A 225 -19.43 -4.83 -2.08
N GLN A 226 -19.35 -4.76 -3.41
CA GLN A 226 -19.52 -5.91 -4.30
C GLN A 226 -18.22 -6.68 -4.50
N MET A 227 -17.07 -6.01 -4.51
CA MET A 227 -15.76 -6.63 -4.77
C MET A 227 -14.65 -6.07 -3.86
N PRO A 228 -14.73 -6.25 -2.53
CA PRO A 228 -13.73 -5.71 -1.60
C PRO A 228 -12.35 -6.35 -1.76
N HIS A 229 -12.27 -7.62 -2.17
CA HIS A 229 -11.00 -8.33 -2.42
C HIS A 229 -10.17 -7.69 -3.55
N MET A 230 -10.81 -7.07 -4.55
CA MET A 230 -10.07 -6.37 -5.60
C MET A 230 -9.32 -5.17 -5.04
N MET A 231 -9.98 -4.39 -4.18
CA MET A 231 -9.42 -3.16 -3.62
C MET A 231 -8.41 -3.43 -2.50
N GLU A 232 -8.67 -4.44 -1.67
CA GLU A 232 -7.88 -4.67 -0.46
C GLU A 232 -6.81 -5.75 -0.60
N VAL A 233 -6.86 -6.60 -1.64
CA VAL A 233 -5.92 -7.72 -1.82
C VAL A 233 -5.25 -7.66 -3.19
N VAL A 234 -6.02 -7.63 -4.28
CA VAL A 234 -5.47 -7.71 -5.64
C VAL A 234 -4.71 -6.44 -6.02
N LEU A 235 -5.28 -5.26 -5.84
CA LEU A 235 -4.61 -4.00 -6.17
C LEU A 235 -3.30 -3.77 -5.39
N PRO A 236 -3.26 -3.95 -4.05
CA PRO A 236 -2.00 -3.87 -3.30
C PRO A 236 -0.94 -4.86 -3.79
N MET A 237 -1.35 -6.12 -4.03
CA MET A 237 -0.47 -7.17 -4.52
C MET A 237 0.13 -6.79 -5.88
N LEU A 238 -0.69 -6.33 -6.83
CA LEU A 238 -0.22 -5.95 -8.16
C LEU A 238 0.68 -4.72 -8.12
N CYS A 239 0.36 -3.70 -7.32
CA CYS A 239 1.22 -2.52 -7.20
C CYS A 239 2.61 -2.91 -6.70
N SER A 240 2.68 -3.81 -5.72
CA SER A 240 3.95 -4.30 -5.17
C SER A 240 4.69 -5.21 -6.16
N TYR A 241 4.00 -6.22 -6.70
CA TYR A 241 4.53 -7.15 -7.69
C TYR A 241 5.09 -6.41 -8.90
N MET A 242 4.26 -5.61 -9.57
CA MET A 242 4.66 -4.92 -10.78
C MET A 242 5.82 -3.98 -10.51
N SER A 243 5.81 -3.25 -9.39
CA SER A 243 6.91 -2.37 -9.00
C SER A 243 8.23 -3.15 -8.92
N ARG A 244 8.26 -4.31 -8.28
CA ARG A 244 9.48 -5.14 -8.19
C ARG A 244 9.91 -5.66 -9.55
N TRP A 245 8.99 -6.30 -10.29
CA TRP A 245 9.31 -7.01 -11.52
C TRP A 245 9.63 -6.09 -12.69
N TRP A 246 9.07 -4.88 -12.74
CA TRP A 246 9.45 -3.91 -13.76
C TRP A 246 10.94 -3.57 -13.73
N GLU A 247 11.61 -3.58 -12.56
CA GLU A 247 13.08 -3.39 -12.50
C GLU A 247 13.84 -4.49 -13.26
N HIS A 248 13.24 -5.67 -13.45
CA HIS A 248 13.79 -6.80 -14.20
C HIS A 248 13.20 -6.95 -15.62
N GLY A 249 12.32 -6.03 -16.03
CA GLY A 249 11.64 -6.06 -17.31
C GLY A 249 12.52 -5.63 -18.50
N PRO A 250 12.03 -5.83 -19.73
CA PRO A 250 12.78 -5.58 -20.96
C PRO A 250 13.22 -4.12 -21.14
N GLU A 251 12.47 -3.15 -20.60
CA GLU A 251 12.83 -1.72 -20.68
C GLU A 251 14.10 -1.38 -19.89
N ASN A 252 14.35 -2.09 -18.78
CA ASN A 252 15.52 -1.89 -17.93
C ASN A 252 16.70 -2.79 -18.36
N HIS A 253 16.44 -3.82 -19.17
CA HIS A 253 17.45 -4.73 -19.71
C HIS A 253 17.31 -4.95 -21.22
N PRO A 254 17.58 -3.93 -22.07
CA PRO A 254 17.35 -4.02 -23.52
C PRO A 254 18.15 -5.12 -24.21
N GLU A 255 19.36 -5.40 -23.73
CA GLU A 255 20.26 -6.42 -24.29
C GLU A 255 19.78 -7.86 -24.06
N ARG A 256 18.84 -8.07 -23.12
CA ARG A 256 18.32 -9.40 -22.75
C ARG A 256 16.80 -9.47 -22.84
N ALA A 257 16.17 -8.63 -23.65
CA ALA A 257 14.71 -8.51 -23.73
C ALA A 257 14.00 -9.85 -23.97
N GLU A 258 14.57 -10.73 -24.80
CA GLU A 258 14.01 -12.07 -25.10
C GLU A 258 14.28 -13.12 -23.99
N MET A 259 15.15 -12.80 -23.03
CA MET A 259 15.51 -13.67 -21.89
C MET A 259 15.05 -13.08 -20.56
N CYS A 260 14.17 -12.09 -20.57
CA CYS A 260 13.59 -11.51 -19.36
C CYS A 260 12.62 -12.49 -18.70
N CYS A 261 12.66 -12.55 -17.37
CA CYS A 261 11.76 -13.34 -16.54
C CYS A 261 10.38 -12.67 -16.30
N THR A 262 10.10 -11.57 -17.00
CA THR A 262 8.84 -10.81 -16.94
C THR A 262 8.67 -9.97 -18.22
N ALA A 263 7.43 -9.78 -18.65
CA ALA A 263 7.05 -8.92 -19.77
C ALA A 263 6.65 -7.50 -19.32
N LEU A 264 6.75 -7.21 -18.02
CA LEU A 264 6.34 -5.93 -17.44
C LEU A 264 7.13 -4.75 -18.01
N ASN A 265 6.40 -3.70 -18.36
CA ASN A 265 6.92 -2.48 -18.94
C ASN A 265 6.11 -1.27 -18.44
N SER A 266 6.50 -0.05 -18.82
CA SER A 266 5.83 1.16 -18.39
C SER A 266 4.38 1.25 -18.86
N GLU A 267 3.97 0.58 -19.94
CA GLU A 267 2.55 0.58 -20.34
C GLU A 267 1.67 -0.15 -19.32
N HIS A 268 2.12 -1.30 -18.80
CA HIS A 268 1.40 -2.00 -17.73
C HIS A 268 1.26 -1.10 -16.49
N MET A 269 2.31 -0.36 -16.12
CA MET A 269 2.28 0.59 -15.01
C MET A 269 1.28 1.72 -15.22
N ASN A 270 1.23 2.27 -16.44
CA ASN A 270 0.28 3.30 -16.81
C ASN A 270 -1.16 2.79 -16.74
N THR A 271 -1.40 1.60 -17.28
CA THR A 271 -2.72 0.98 -17.25
C THR A 271 -3.18 0.74 -15.81
N LEU A 272 -2.33 0.18 -14.95
CA LEU A 272 -2.69 -0.06 -13.55
C LEU A 272 -3.00 1.26 -12.81
N LEU A 273 -2.09 2.23 -12.85
CA LEU A 273 -2.32 3.51 -12.14
C LEU A 273 -3.50 4.29 -12.73
N GLY A 274 -3.68 4.27 -14.04
CA GLY A 274 -4.82 4.90 -14.72
C GLY A 274 -6.15 4.32 -14.22
N ASN A 275 -6.25 2.99 -14.13
CA ASN A 275 -7.45 2.34 -13.59
C ASN A 275 -7.65 2.64 -12.09
N ILE A 276 -6.59 2.72 -11.29
CA ILE A 276 -6.70 3.14 -9.87
C ILE A 276 -7.23 4.58 -9.78
N LEU A 277 -6.71 5.51 -10.58
CA LEU A 277 -7.20 6.88 -10.64
C LEU A 277 -8.66 6.96 -11.11
N LYS A 278 -9.06 6.11 -12.06
CA LYS A 278 -10.45 6.00 -12.53
C LYS A 278 -11.38 5.45 -11.45
N ILE A 279 -10.93 4.44 -10.68
CA ILE A 279 -11.64 3.93 -9.50
C ILE A 279 -11.83 5.05 -8.46
N ILE A 280 -10.77 5.82 -8.17
CA ILE A 280 -10.87 6.99 -7.26
C ILE A 280 -11.90 7.98 -7.81
N TYR A 281 -11.77 8.36 -9.08
CA TYR A 281 -12.66 9.30 -9.77
C TYR A 281 -14.14 8.90 -9.67
N ASN A 282 -14.45 7.63 -9.91
CA ASN A 282 -15.82 7.10 -9.88
C ASN A 282 -16.43 7.12 -8.48
N ASN A 283 -15.61 7.03 -7.44
CA ASN A 283 -16.07 6.96 -6.05
C ASN A 283 -15.98 8.30 -5.28
N LEU A 284 -15.52 9.38 -5.91
CA LEU A 284 -15.54 10.71 -5.31
C LEU A 284 -16.97 11.12 -4.94
N GLY A 285 -17.17 11.50 -3.67
CA GLY A 285 -18.46 11.93 -3.14
C GLY A 285 -19.37 10.84 -2.58
N ILE A 286 -18.98 9.57 -2.62
CA ILE A 286 -19.79 8.48 -2.03
C ILE A 286 -19.52 8.38 -0.53
N ASP A 287 -20.51 8.21 0.34
CA ASP A 287 -20.29 8.16 1.80
C ASP A 287 -19.42 6.97 2.25
N GLU A 288 -19.61 5.79 1.65
CA GLU A 288 -18.87 4.55 1.93
C GLU A 288 -17.46 4.49 1.27
N GLY A 289 -16.62 5.50 1.54
CA GLY A 289 -15.31 5.66 0.87
C GLY A 289 -14.07 5.49 1.76
N ALA A 290 -14.20 5.04 3.02
CA ALA A 290 -13.09 5.02 3.98
C ALA A 290 -11.86 4.20 3.52
N TRP A 291 -12.07 3.21 2.63
CA TRP A 291 -11.04 2.37 2.02
C TRP A 291 -10.16 3.14 1.00
N MET A 292 -10.66 4.23 0.40
CA MET A 292 -9.98 4.93 -0.71
C MET A 292 -8.62 5.51 -0.32
N LYS A 293 -8.44 5.91 0.95
CA LYS A 293 -7.14 6.40 1.46
C LYS A 293 -6.02 5.35 1.32
N ARG A 294 -6.36 4.06 1.31
CA ARG A 294 -5.39 2.97 1.18
C ARG A 294 -4.87 2.85 -0.26
N LEU A 295 -5.71 3.17 -1.26
CA LEU A 295 -5.31 3.18 -2.68
C LEU A 295 -4.07 4.03 -2.92
N ALA A 296 -4.04 5.22 -2.30
CA ALA A 296 -2.93 6.13 -2.36
C ALA A 296 -1.63 5.53 -1.79
N VAL A 297 -1.72 4.77 -0.70
CA VAL A 297 -0.57 4.20 0.00
C VAL A 297 0.10 3.12 -0.85
N PHE A 298 -0.67 2.13 -1.31
CA PHE A 298 -0.08 1.01 -2.04
C PHE A 298 0.31 1.35 -3.49
N SER A 299 -0.20 2.44 -4.06
CA SER A 299 0.15 2.86 -5.43
C SER A 299 1.45 3.69 -5.49
N GLN A 300 2.01 4.10 -4.35
CA GLN A 300 3.28 4.84 -4.32
C GLN A 300 4.45 4.16 -5.04
N PRO A 301 4.64 2.83 -4.97
CA PRO A 301 5.78 2.17 -5.61
C PRO A 301 5.76 2.26 -7.15
N ILE A 302 4.58 2.37 -7.75
CA ILE A 302 4.42 2.39 -9.22
C ILE A 302 4.42 3.81 -9.80
N ILE A 303 4.13 4.84 -9.00
CA ILE A 303 3.88 6.19 -9.51
C ILE A 303 5.07 6.83 -10.24
N ASN A 304 6.29 6.50 -9.84
CA ASN A 304 7.51 7.01 -10.48
C ASN A 304 7.90 6.24 -11.75
N LYS A 305 7.11 5.23 -12.15
CA LYS A 305 7.35 4.35 -13.31
C LYS A 305 6.31 4.53 -14.42
N VAL A 306 5.37 5.46 -14.23
CA VAL A 306 4.32 5.79 -15.19
C VAL A 306 4.75 6.90 -16.14
N LYS A 307 4.05 7.03 -17.26
CA LYS A 307 4.32 8.03 -18.29
C LYS A 307 3.59 9.35 -17.96
N PRO A 308 4.11 10.50 -18.41
CA PRO A 308 3.50 11.81 -18.18
C PRO A 308 2.09 11.96 -18.75
N GLN A 309 1.69 11.13 -19.72
CA GLN A 309 0.39 11.16 -20.38
C GLN A 309 -0.81 11.02 -19.42
N LEU A 310 -0.59 10.43 -18.24
CA LEU A 310 -1.62 10.34 -17.19
C LEU A 310 -2.04 11.70 -16.65
N LEU A 311 -1.18 12.73 -16.75
CA LEU A 311 -1.51 14.09 -16.34
C LEU A 311 -2.81 14.54 -16.99
N LYS A 312 -2.85 14.49 -18.33
CA LYS A 312 -3.98 14.96 -19.13
C LYS A 312 -5.19 14.04 -19.03
N THR A 313 -4.96 12.74 -19.05
CA THR A 313 -6.03 11.74 -19.20
C THR A 313 -6.72 11.39 -17.88
N HIS A 314 -6.02 11.50 -16.74
CA HIS A 314 -6.54 11.03 -15.44
C HIS A 314 -6.39 12.08 -14.33
N PHE A 315 -5.22 12.67 -14.13
CA PHE A 315 -5.01 13.62 -13.03
C PHE A 315 -5.81 14.91 -13.19
N LEU A 316 -5.85 15.50 -14.39
CA LEU A 316 -6.62 16.73 -14.65
C LEU A 316 -8.14 16.52 -14.46
N PRO A 317 -8.81 15.52 -15.08
CA PRO A 317 -10.23 15.30 -14.85
C PRO A 317 -10.59 15.05 -13.39
N LEU A 318 -9.74 14.31 -12.66
CA LEU A 318 -9.94 14.02 -11.25
C LEU A 318 -9.81 15.29 -10.40
N MET A 319 -8.78 16.09 -10.62
CA MET A 319 -8.61 17.37 -9.93
C MET A 319 -9.77 18.33 -10.23
N GLU A 320 -10.25 18.40 -11.48
CA GLU A 320 -11.37 19.25 -11.86
C GLU A 320 -12.66 18.85 -11.12
N LYS A 321 -12.93 17.55 -10.99
CA LYS A 321 -14.08 17.04 -10.23
C LYS A 321 -13.97 17.40 -8.74
N LEU A 322 -12.80 17.23 -8.13
CA LEU A 322 -12.54 17.63 -6.73
C LEU A 322 -12.71 19.13 -6.52
N LYS A 323 -12.19 19.95 -7.44
CA LYS A 323 -12.30 21.42 -7.41
C LYS A 323 -13.76 21.86 -7.46
N LYS A 324 -14.56 21.30 -8.37
CA LYS A 324 -16.00 21.58 -8.47
C LYS A 324 -16.75 21.22 -7.18
N LYS A 325 -16.43 20.06 -6.59
CA LYS A 325 -17.02 19.65 -5.32
C LYS A 325 -16.65 20.62 -4.19
N ALA A 326 -15.37 20.98 -4.08
CA ALA A 326 -14.91 21.96 -3.09
C ALA A 326 -15.61 23.32 -3.23
N ALA A 327 -15.77 23.81 -4.47
CA ALA A 327 -16.49 25.05 -4.74
C ALA A 327 -17.96 24.98 -4.32
N MET A 328 -18.63 23.86 -4.60
CA MET A 328 -20.02 23.62 -4.22
C MET A 328 -20.18 23.64 -2.69
N VAL A 329 -19.42 22.84 -1.96
CA VAL A 329 -19.55 22.73 -0.49
C VAL A 329 -19.28 24.08 0.19
N VAL A 330 -18.29 24.84 -0.28
CA VAL A 330 -18.01 26.19 0.26
C VAL A 330 -19.11 27.20 -0.09
N SER A 331 -19.70 27.10 -1.29
CA SER A 331 -20.84 27.94 -1.67
C SER A 331 -22.06 27.68 -0.79
N GLU A 332 -22.37 26.42 -0.49
CA GLU A 332 -23.46 26.04 0.41
C GLU A 332 -23.18 26.53 1.85
N GLU A 333 -21.92 26.44 2.31
CA GLU A 333 -21.50 26.99 3.61
C GLU A 333 -21.74 28.50 3.70
N ASP A 334 -21.37 29.25 2.66
CA ASP A 334 -21.55 30.70 2.62
C ASP A 334 -23.03 31.10 2.50
N HIS A 335 -23.83 30.31 1.78
CA HIS A 335 -25.27 30.49 1.69
C HIS A 335 -25.94 30.31 3.06
N LEU A 336 -25.62 29.21 3.75
CA LEU A 336 -26.16 28.92 5.08
C LEU A 336 -25.85 30.04 6.09
N LYS A 337 -24.63 30.59 6.05
CA LYS A 337 -24.24 31.73 6.90
C LYS A 337 -25.04 33.00 6.61
N ALA A 338 -25.44 33.21 5.35
CA ALA A 338 -26.19 34.39 4.93
C ALA A 338 -27.67 34.33 5.32
N GLU A 339 -28.26 33.15 5.46
CA GLU A 339 -29.71 32.98 5.71
C GLU A 339 -30.16 33.30 7.14
N ALA A 340 -29.22 33.51 8.08
CA ALA A 340 -29.39 34.14 9.40
C ALA A 340 -30.82 34.16 10.00
N ARG A 341 -31.43 32.98 10.25
CA ARG A 341 -32.58 32.76 11.19
C ARG A 341 -33.06 31.30 11.16
N GLY A 342 -33.02 30.63 12.31
CA GLY A 342 -33.76 29.38 12.56
C GLY A 342 -32.93 28.26 13.17
N ASP A 343 -33.60 27.15 13.50
CA ASP A 343 -33.01 25.91 14.03
C ASP A 343 -32.19 25.22 12.92
N MET A 344 -31.08 25.84 12.50
CA MET A 344 -30.24 25.44 11.35
C MET A 344 -29.22 24.35 11.69
N SER A 345 -29.31 23.76 12.89
CA SER A 345 -28.35 22.75 13.38
C SER A 345 -28.24 21.54 12.45
N GLU A 346 -29.35 21.08 11.85
CA GLU A 346 -29.34 19.94 10.92
C GLU A 346 -28.63 20.28 9.60
N ALA A 347 -28.89 21.45 9.03
CA ALA A 347 -28.24 21.90 7.80
C ALA A 347 -26.74 22.17 8.03
N GLU A 348 -26.36 22.70 9.20
CA GLU A 348 -24.95 22.83 9.59
C GLU A 348 -24.24 21.48 9.66
N LEU A 349 -24.88 20.46 10.23
CA LEU A 349 -24.33 19.10 10.30
C LEU A 349 -24.12 18.49 8.91
N LEU A 350 -25.09 18.65 8.00
CA LEU A 350 -24.96 18.17 6.62
C LEU A 350 -23.75 18.79 5.89
N ILE A 351 -23.49 20.08 6.09
CA ILE A 351 -22.32 20.74 5.50
C ILE A 351 -21.01 20.19 6.08
N LEU A 352 -20.97 19.87 7.38
CA LEU A 352 -19.80 19.25 8.01
C LEU A 352 -19.55 17.84 7.47
N ASP A 353 -20.60 17.06 7.20
CA ASP A 353 -20.49 15.75 6.57
C ASP A 353 -19.94 15.87 5.13
N GLU A 354 -20.39 16.86 4.35
CA GLU A 354 -19.85 17.14 3.02
C GLU A 354 -18.36 17.52 3.05
N PHE A 355 -17.94 18.34 4.03
CA PHE A 355 -16.52 18.65 4.24
C PHE A 355 -15.70 17.41 4.66
N THR A 356 -16.28 16.51 5.45
CA THR A 356 -15.63 15.25 5.84
C THR A 356 -15.39 14.37 4.61
N THR A 357 -16.41 14.22 3.76
CA THR A 357 -16.31 13.48 2.50
C THR A 357 -15.30 14.15 1.55
N LEU A 358 -15.30 15.48 1.45
CA LEU A 358 -14.32 16.22 0.65
C LEU A 358 -12.88 16.04 1.14
N ALA A 359 -12.65 16.10 2.46
CA ALA A 359 -11.32 15.87 3.04
C ALA A 359 -10.81 14.47 2.71
N ARG A 360 -11.66 13.44 2.84
CA ARG A 360 -11.33 12.07 2.45
C ARG A 360 -10.99 11.95 0.97
N ASP A 361 -11.83 12.53 0.11
CA ASP A 361 -11.66 12.50 -1.35
C ASP A 361 -10.32 13.15 -1.77
N LEU A 362 -9.96 14.27 -1.13
CA LEU A 362 -8.66 14.92 -1.33
C LEU A 362 -7.50 14.04 -0.85
N TYR A 363 -7.63 13.39 0.32
CA TYR A 363 -6.60 12.52 0.87
C TYR A 363 -6.45 11.18 0.13
N ALA A 364 -7.44 10.76 -0.66
CA ALA A 364 -7.32 9.64 -1.58
C ALA A 364 -6.49 10.00 -2.83
N PHE A 365 -6.50 11.28 -3.25
CA PHE A 365 -5.83 11.73 -4.48
C PHE A 365 -4.51 12.46 -4.26
N TYR A 366 -4.44 13.37 -3.29
CA TYR A 366 -3.32 14.29 -3.09
C TYR A 366 -1.97 13.59 -2.85
N PRO A 367 -1.89 12.45 -2.12
CA PRO A 367 -0.64 11.70 -2.06
C PRO A 367 -0.10 11.29 -3.43
N LEU A 368 -0.97 10.84 -4.34
CA LEU A 368 -0.61 10.48 -5.71
C LEU A 368 -0.21 11.73 -6.50
N LEU A 369 -1.01 12.79 -6.40
CA LEU A 369 -0.72 14.07 -7.05
C LEU A 369 0.66 14.61 -6.66
N ILE A 370 0.96 14.68 -5.36
CA ILE A 370 2.22 15.21 -4.83
C ILE A 370 3.41 14.41 -5.39
N ARG A 371 3.35 13.08 -5.34
CA ARG A 371 4.42 12.22 -5.86
C ARG A 371 4.59 12.34 -7.38
N PHE A 372 3.48 12.40 -8.12
CA PHE A 372 3.52 12.58 -9.58
C PHE A 372 4.10 13.95 -9.97
N VAL A 373 3.76 15.01 -9.24
CA VAL A 373 4.33 16.35 -9.42
C VAL A 373 5.81 16.33 -9.11
N ASP A 374 6.23 15.79 -7.96
CA ASP A 374 7.65 15.72 -7.57
C ASP A 374 8.51 15.03 -8.64
N TYR A 375 8.00 13.96 -9.24
CA TYR A 375 8.68 13.24 -10.32
C TYR A 375 8.84 14.06 -11.61
N ASN A 376 7.80 14.79 -12.02
CA ASN A 376 7.79 15.53 -13.30
C ASN A 376 8.26 16.99 -13.20
N ARG A 377 8.36 17.55 -11.98
CA ARG A 377 8.64 18.97 -11.71
C ARG A 377 9.86 19.49 -12.44
N ALA A 378 10.97 18.74 -12.41
CA ALA A 378 12.22 19.17 -13.02
C ALA A 378 12.09 19.32 -14.54
N LYS A 379 11.25 18.51 -15.18
CA LYS A 379 10.95 18.61 -16.62
C LYS A 379 10.08 19.83 -16.90
N TRP A 380 8.99 20.01 -16.15
CA TRP A 380 8.07 21.15 -16.33
C TRP A 380 8.72 22.52 -16.07
N LEU A 381 9.77 22.57 -15.25
CA LEU A 381 10.54 23.80 -15.03
C LEU A 381 11.49 24.13 -16.18
N LYS A 382 11.94 23.12 -16.94
CA LYS A 382 12.78 23.33 -18.13
C LYS A 382 11.94 23.61 -19.37
N GLU A 383 10.84 22.90 -19.52
CA GLU A 383 9.92 22.98 -20.64
C GLU A 383 8.51 23.29 -20.09
N PRO A 384 7.99 24.52 -20.30
CA PRO A 384 6.65 24.88 -19.87
C PRO A 384 5.62 23.88 -20.39
N ASN A 385 4.75 23.41 -19.51
CA ASN A 385 3.72 22.44 -19.83
C ASN A 385 2.34 23.02 -19.48
N PRO A 386 1.46 23.26 -20.47
CA PRO A 386 0.18 23.92 -20.23
C PRO A 386 -0.75 23.11 -19.33
N GLU A 387 -0.69 21.77 -19.40
CA GLU A 387 -1.45 20.90 -18.50
C GLU A 387 -0.99 21.04 -17.03
N ALA A 388 0.31 21.20 -16.76
CA ALA A 388 0.82 21.41 -15.41
C ALA A 388 0.46 22.80 -14.86
N GLU A 389 0.37 23.80 -15.72
CA GLU A 389 -0.10 25.15 -15.37
C GLU A 389 -1.60 25.17 -15.04
N GLU A 390 -2.41 24.43 -15.81
CA GLU A 390 -3.83 24.21 -15.51
C GLU A 390 -4.01 23.47 -14.18
N LEU A 391 -3.21 22.42 -13.94
CA LEU A 391 -3.19 21.71 -12.67
C LEU A 391 -2.87 22.64 -11.49
N PHE A 392 -1.87 23.52 -11.63
CA PHE A 392 -1.55 24.52 -10.60
C PHE A 392 -2.75 25.43 -10.31
N ARG A 393 -3.44 25.94 -11.33
CA ARG A 393 -4.62 26.80 -11.15
C ARG A 393 -5.72 26.11 -10.34
N MET A 394 -6.06 24.86 -10.69
CA MET A 394 -7.09 24.10 -9.96
C MET A 394 -6.70 23.83 -8.50
N VAL A 395 -5.44 23.45 -8.24
CA VAL A 395 -4.95 23.21 -6.87
C VAL A 395 -4.93 24.50 -6.06
N ALA A 396 -4.56 25.63 -6.68
CA ALA A 396 -4.60 26.94 -6.04
C ALA A 396 -6.02 27.37 -5.67
N GLU A 397 -7.01 27.12 -6.52
CA GLU A 397 -8.43 27.39 -6.20
C GLU A 397 -8.90 26.57 -4.98
N VAL A 398 -8.60 25.27 -4.93
CA VAL A 398 -8.93 24.43 -3.76
C VAL A 398 -8.24 24.92 -2.49
N PHE A 399 -6.98 25.36 -2.59
CA PHE A 399 -6.30 25.98 -1.46
C PHE A 399 -7.00 27.27 -1.00
N ILE A 400 -7.48 28.12 -1.92
CA ILE A 400 -8.21 29.34 -1.57
C ILE A 400 -9.50 28.98 -0.81
N PHE A 401 -10.29 28.02 -1.31
CA PHE A 401 -11.48 27.52 -0.62
C PHE A 401 -11.17 27.04 0.81
N TRP A 402 -10.15 26.21 0.96
CA TRP A 402 -9.67 25.73 2.25
C TRP A 402 -9.18 26.86 3.17
N SER A 403 -8.45 27.83 2.64
CA SER A 403 -7.88 28.92 3.45
C SER A 403 -8.97 29.82 4.04
N LYS A 404 -10.07 30.03 3.30
CA LYS A 404 -11.20 30.89 3.69
C LYS A 404 -12.18 30.17 4.62
N SER A 405 -12.47 28.88 4.39
CA SER A 405 -13.43 28.13 5.20
C SER A 405 -12.80 27.59 6.49
N HIS A 406 -13.35 28.00 7.64
CA HIS A 406 -12.93 27.46 8.94
C HIS A 406 -13.34 25.98 9.09
N ASN A 407 -14.54 25.63 8.64
CA ASN A 407 -15.05 24.26 8.70
C ASN A 407 -14.20 23.31 7.86
N PHE A 408 -13.79 23.73 6.66
CA PHE A 408 -12.93 22.92 5.82
C PHE A 408 -11.57 22.61 6.47
N LYS A 409 -10.91 23.62 7.04
CA LYS A 409 -9.65 23.43 7.81
C LYS A 409 -9.82 22.46 8.98
N ARG A 410 -10.94 22.58 9.69
CA ARG A 410 -11.26 21.74 10.84
C ARG A 410 -11.50 20.30 10.42
N GLU A 411 -12.30 20.06 9.39
CA GLU A 411 -12.62 18.69 8.96
C GLU A 411 -11.42 18.00 8.30
N GLU A 412 -10.54 18.73 7.62
CA GLU A 412 -9.25 18.16 7.20
C GLU A 412 -8.43 17.67 8.40
N GLN A 413 -8.30 18.50 9.45
CA GLN A 413 -7.59 18.13 10.67
C GLN A 413 -8.24 16.93 11.36
N ASN A 414 -9.56 16.93 11.48
CA ASN A 414 -10.32 15.81 12.05
C ASN A 414 -10.04 14.52 11.27
N PHE A 415 -10.09 14.59 9.95
CA PHE A 415 -9.83 13.45 9.08
C PHE A 415 -8.42 12.88 9.31
N VAL A 416 -7.39 13.73 9.32
CA VAL A 416 -5.99 13.30 9.58
C VAL A 416 -5.85 12.63 10.95
N VAL A 417 -6.43 13.24 11.98
CA VAL A 417 -6.31 12.78 13.36
C VAL A 417 -7.07 11.48 13.60
N GLN A 418 -8.30 11.36 13.10
CA GLN A 418 -9.14 10.17 13.26
C GLN A 418 -8.56 8.97 12.51
N ASN A 419 -7.97 9.20 11.34
CA ASN A 419 -7.41 8.15 10.49
C ASN A 419 -5.93 7.89 10.74
N GLU A 420 -5.35 8.53 11.76
CA GLU A 420 -3.95 8.35 12.16
C GLU A 420 -2.94 8.61 11.04
N ILE A 421 -3.25 9.54 10.14
CA ILE A 421 -2.45 9.77 8.94
C ILE A 421 -1.16 10.50 9.30
N ASN A 422 -0.03 9.95 8.87
CA ASN A 422 1.26 10.62 8.95
C ASN A 422 1.52 11.41 7.66
N ASN A 423 1.16 12.70 7.62
CA ASN A 423 1.34 13.50 6.42
C ASN A 423 2.80 13.54 5.92
N MET A 424 3.77 13.50 6.83
CA MET A 424 5.20 13.55 6.48
C MET A 424 5.66 12.35 5.65
N SER A 425 5.05 11.17 5.81
CA SER A 425 5.42 9.99 5.02
C SER A 425 5.14 10.19 3.53
N PHE A 426 4.17 11.03 3.17
CA PHE A 426 3.86 11.37 1.78
C PHE A 426 4.81 12.43 1.21
N LEU A 427 5.39 13.28 2.07
CA LEU A 427 6.20 14.43 1.66
C LEU A 427 7.70 14.13 1.54
N ILE A 428 8.18 13.12 2.27
CA ILE A 428 9.56 12.66 2.17
C ILE A 428 9.65 11.76 0.94
N THR A 429 10.39 12.22 -0.06
CA THR A 429 10.72 11.42 -1.23
C THR A 429 11.65 10.29 -0.77
N ASP A 430 11.28 9.03 -1.00
CA ASP A 430 12.20 7.91 -0.83
C ASP A 430 13.31 7.99 -1.88
N THR A 431 14.27 8.88 -1.66
CA THR A 431 15.56 8.83 -2.32
C THR A 431 16.25 7.54 -1.87
N LYS A 432 16.40 6.60 -2.80
CA LYS A 432 17.31 5.45 -2.70
C LYS A 432 18.69 5.95 -2.20
N SER A 433 19.07 5.70 -0.94
CA SER A 433 20.45 5.38 -0.52
C SER A 433 20.67 5.38 1.01
N LYS A 434 21.27 4.28 1.48
CA LYS A 434 22.35 4.20 2.50
C LYS A 434 22.03 4.59 3.96
N MET A 435 21.90 3.53 4.78
CA MET A 435 22.50 3.34 6.11
C MET A 435 22.11 4.17 7.34
N SER A 436 21.15 5.11 7.31
CA SER A 436 20.87 5.92 8.53
C SER A 436 19.41 6.07 8.95
N LYS A 437 18.46 5.31 8.39
CA LYS A 437 17.03 5.45 8.73
C LYS A 437 16.58 4.83 10.07
N ALA A 438 17.39 3.98 10.72
CA ALA A 438 17.01 3.38 12.01
C ALA A 438 17.10 4.36 13.20
N ALA A 439 17.98 5.36 13.15
CA ALA A 439 18.18 6.28 14.29
C ALA A 439 17.27 7.52 14.26
N VAL A 440 16.82 7.96 13.08
CA VAL A 440 16.01 9.18 12.94
C VAL A 440 14.51 8.90 13.15
N SER A 441 14.01 7.74 12.69
CA SER A 441 12.59 7.39 12.85
C SER A 441 12.18 7.21 14.31
N ASP A 442 13.10 6.71 15.15
CA ASP A 442 12.83 6.41 16.55
C ASP A 442 12.88 7.68 17.44
N GLN A 443 13.63 8.70 17.01
CA GLN A 443 13.68 10.01 17.67
C GLN A 443 12.47 10.89 17.32
N GLU A 444 11.95 10.79 16.09
CA GLU A 444 10.70 11.47 15.68
C GLU A 444 9.45 10.75 16.21
N ARG A 445 9.41 9.41 16.22
CA ARG A 445 8.33 8.62 16.83
C ARG A 445 8.18 8.91 18.34
N LYS A 446 9.27 9.24 19.04
CA LYS A 446 9.21 9.65 20.45
C LYS A 446 8.70 11.08 20.66
N LYS A 447 8.79 11.97 19.66
CA LYS A 447 8.27 13.35 19.74
C LYS A 447 6.77 13.47 19.43
N MET A 448 6.22 12.66 18.51
CA MET A 448 4.80 12.74 18.11
C MET A 448 3.85 11.88 18.97
N LYS A 449 4.01 11.89 20.29
CA LYS A 449 3.17 11.09 21.20
C LYS A 449 1.81 11.71 21.53
N ARG A 450 1.53 12.96 21.13
CA ARG A 450 0.23 13.61 21.38
C ARG A 450 -0.58 13.69 20.09
N LYS A 451 -1.87 13.36 20.19
CA LYS A 451 -2.87 13.37 19.10
C LYS A 451 -2.92 14.71 18.33
N GLY A 452 -2.46 15.80 18.95
CA GLY A 452 -2.35 17.14 18.34
C GLY A 452 -1.08 17.41 17.52
N ASP A 453 -0.02 16.60 17.62
CA ASP A 453 1.26 16.82 16.90
C ASP A 453 1.28 16.23 15.47
N ARG A 454 0.24 15.46 15.09
CA ARG A 454 0.16 14.81 13.76
C ARG A 454 -0.26 15.74 12.64
N TYR A 455 -0.85 16.89 12.98
CA TYR A 455 -1.33 17.87 12.03
C TYR A 455 -0.81 19.26 12.37
N SER A 456 -0.28 19.93 11.37
CA SER A 456 -0.03 21.36 11.37
C SER A 456 -0.48 21.91 10.03
N MET A 457 -0.84 23.20 9.96
CA MET A 457 -1.14 23.82 8.66
C MET A 457 0.05 23.67 7.68
N GLN A 458 1.28 23.61 8.18
CA GLN A 458 2.47 23.42 7.35
C GLN A 458 2.59 22.00 6.76
N THR A 459 2.04 20.99 7.44
CA THR A 459 2.05 19.58 7.02
C THR A 459 0.76 19.13 6.33
N SER A 460 -0.24 20.01 6.16
CA SER A 460 -1.44 19.72 5.36
C SER A 460 -1.07 19.28 3.94
N LEU A 461 -1.70 18.23 3.43
CA LEU A 461 -1.49 17.79 2.04
C LEU A 461 -1.99 18.83 1.04
N ILE A 462 -2.98 19.65 1.41
CA ILE A 462 -3.50 20.74 0.58
C ILE A 462 -2.43 21.82 0.40
N VAL A 463 -1.80 22.22 1.51
CA VAL A 463 -0.68 23.17 1.49
C VAL A 463 0.52 22.58 0.77
N ALA A 464 0.81 21.30 0.98
CA ALA A 464 1.93 20.63 0.34
C ALA A 464 1.77 20.55 -1.19
N ALA A 465 0.60 20.14 -1.70
CA ALA A 465 0.32 20.08 -3.12
C ALA A 465 0.53 21.44 -3.79
N LEU A 466 0.01 22.51 -3.19
CA LEU A 466 0.24 23.88 -3.68
C LEU A 466 1.74 24.24 -3.65
N LYS A 467 2.45 24.00 -2.55
CA LYS A 467 3.89 24.30 -2.43
C LYS A 467 4.73 23.56 -3.49
N ARG A 468 4.38 22.32 -3.84
CA ARG A 468 5.07 21.54 -4.88
C ARG A 468 4.84 22.15 -6.27
N LEU A 469 3.61 22.56 -6.57
CA LEU A 469 3.25 23.16 -7.86
C LEU A 469 3.65 24.64 -7.99
N LEU A 470 3.92 25.34 -6.89
CA LEU A 470 4.15 26.79 -6.90
C LEU A 470 5.26 27.27 -7.86
N PRO A 471 6.42 26.59 -8.02
CA PRO A 471 7.40 26.99 -9.04
C PRO A 471 6.89 26.92 -10.48
N ILE A 472 5.97 26.00 -10.79
CA ILE A 472 5.34 25.93 -12.11
C ILE A 472 4.39 27.13 -12.28
N GLY A 473 3.62 27.48 -11.24
CA GLY A 473 2.77 28.66 -11.25
C GLY A 473 3.53 29.99 -11.37
N LEU A 474 4.73 30.08 -10.77
CA LEU A 474 5.56 31.28 -10.86
C LEU A 474 6.07 31.58 -12.27
N ASN A 475 6.22 30.56 -13.12
CA ASN A 475 6.57 30.75 -14.54
C ASN A 475 5.48 31.50 -15.32
N ILE A 476 4.25 31.54 -14.81
CA ILE A 476 3.09 32.22 -15.40
C ILE A 476 2.98 33.68 -14.89
N CYS A 477 3.56 33.98 -13.72
CA CYS A 477 3.47 35.29 -13.08
C CYS A 477 4.42 36.31 -13.70
N ALA A 478 3.97 37.56 -13.83
CA ALA A 478 4.83 38.67 -14.20
C ALA A 478 5.93 38.86 -13.13
N PRO A 479 7.13 39.38 -13.48
CA PRO A 479 8.25 39.51 -12.54
C PRO A 479 7.90 40.26 -11.23
N GLY A 480 7.00 41.25 -11.27
CA GLY A 480 6.55 41.98 -10.07
C GLY A 480 5.69 41.15 -9.10
N ASP A 481 4.92 40.18 -9.61
CA ASP A 481 4.11 39.28 -8.79
C ASP A 481 4.99 38.20 -8.12
N GLN A 482 6.14 37.85 -8.73
CA GLN A 482 7.08 36.89 -8.17
C GLN A 482 7.73 37.39 -6.87
N GLU A 483 8.00 38.70 -6.76
CA GLU A 483 8.51 39.31 -5.51
C GLU A 483 7.47 39.28 -4.38
N LEU A 484 6.20 39.57 -4.68
CA LEU A 484 5.10 39.46 -3.72
C LEU A 484 4.90 38.02 -3.24
N ILE A 485 5.00 37.05 -4.14
CA ILE A 485 4.89 35.63 -3.78
C ILE A 485 6.12 35.16 -2.97
N ALA A 486 7.32 35.68 -3.25
CA ALA A 486 8.50 35.40 -2.43
C ALA A 486 8.36 35.94 -1.00
N LEU A 487 7.79 37.14 -0.83
CA LEU A 487 7.46 37.70 0.47
C LEU A 487 6.39 36.89 1.21
N ALA A 488 5.36 36.42 0.50
CA ALA A 488 4.34 35.53 1.07
C ALA A 488 4.92 34.18 1.49
N LYS A 489 5.79 33.56 0.67
CA LYS A 489 6.49 32.31 1.01
C LYS A 489 7.18 32.41 2.37
N ASN A 490 7.92 33.50 2.61
CA ASN A 490 8.63 33.72 3.87
C ASN A 490 7.69 33.80 5.09
N ARG A 491 6.47 34.33 4.92
CA ARG A 491 5.46 34.40 6.00
C ARG A 491 4.80 33.06 6.31
N PHE A 492 4.69 32.15 5.33
CA PHE A 492 4.09 30.81 5.51
C PHE A 492 5.11 29.72 5.91
N SER A 493 6.41 30.04 5.87
CA SER A 493 7.49 29.18 6.36
C SER A 493 7.90 29.46 7.82
N LEU A 494 7.47 30.59 8.38
CA LEU A 494 7.39 30.83 9.83
C LEU A 494 6.12 30.18 10.37
#